data_AF-A0A0K2RQU2-F1
#
_entry.id   AF-A0A0K2RQU2-F1
#
_cell.length_a   1.000
_cell.length_b   1.000
_cell.length_c   1.000
_cell.angle_alpha   90.00
_cell.angle_beta   90.00
_cell.angle_gamma   90.00
#
_symmetry.space_group_name_H-M   'P 1'
#
loop_
_entity.id
_entity.type
_entity.pdbx_description
1 polymer ?
#
loop_
_entity_poly.entity_id
_entity_poly.type
_entity_poly.pdbx_seq_one_letter_code
_entity_poly.pdbx_strand_id
1 'polypeptide(L)'
;MTLPGRLRVLPPFHSKRHLPSKLRKLRELDGKAAVQIRGAGTEFDSLRDYVRGDDVRSIDWRATARRTAVVVRTWRPERDRRVVIMLDTSRTAAARIDDEPRLDTGMEAALLLAVLAERGGDRVDFFAFDRRVRGRVDSAAKGNLLGSLVQAMAPLEAELIEMDWAQIPAQVRAISAHRSLVVLLTSLDSGAPEEGLIPLVAQLVRQHVVLLGSVRDPCWAE
;
A
#
# COMPACT_ATOMS: atom_id res chain seq x y z
N MET A 1 8.76 16.44 -39.67
CA MET A 1 7.62 15.51 -39.81
C MET A 1 7.11 15.17 -38.43
N THR A 2 5.94 15.68 -38.05
CA THR A 2 5.23 15.32 -36.82
C THR A 2 4.33 14.11 -37.13
N LEU A 3 4.61 12.95 -36.53
CA LEU A 3 3.74 11.78 -36.66
C LEU A 3 2.45 12.03 -35.85
N PRO A 4 1.24 11.69 -36.38
CA PRO A 4 -0.04 11.99 -35.74
C PRO A 4 -0.38 11.08 -34.53
N GLY A 5 0.53 10.19 -34.13
CA GLY A 5 0.32 9.23 -33.06
C GLY A 5 1.12 9.56 -31.80
N ARG A 6 0.52 9.32 -30.63
CA ARG A 6 1.22 9.36 -29.34
C ARG A 6 1.37 7.95 -28.81
N LEU A 7 2.60 7.48 -28.67
CA LEU A 7 2.92 6.23 -27.95
C LEU A 7 3.05 6.54 -26.47
N ARG A 8 2.37 5.79 -25.61
CA ARG A 8 2.52 5.86 -24.16
C ARG A 8 3.20 4.58 -23.67
N VAL A 9 4.39 4.72 -23.13
CA VAL A 9 5.10 3.64 -22.47
C VAL A 9 4.59 3.57 -21.03
N LEU A 10 4.23 2.37 -20.59
CA LEU A 10 3.78 2.13 -19.22
C LEU A 10 4.95 1.59 -18.40
N PRO A 11 5.06 1.94 -17.12
CA PRO A 11 6.09 1.39 -16.27
C PRO A 11 5.96 -0.14 -16.22
N PRO A 12 7.09 -0.86 -16.22
CA PRO A 12 7.05 -2.30 -16.02
C PRO A 12 6.50 -2.65 -14.62
N PHE A 13 6.05 -3.91 -14.48
CA PHE A 13 5.66 -4.47 -13.19
C PHE A 13 6.25 -5.88 -13.03
N HIS A 14 7.57 -5.98 -13.09
CA HIS A 14 8.35 -7.20 -12.97
C HIS A 14 8.13 -7.90 -11.63
N SER A 15 7.91 -7.14 -10.56
CA SER A 15 7.70 -7.67 -9.21
C SER A 15 6.36 -8.39 -9.03
N LYS A 16 5.45 -8.29 -10.02
CA LYS A 16 4.19 -9.06 -10.09
C LYS A 16 4.40 -10.56 -9.90
N ARG A 17 5.55 -11.11 -10.33
CA ARG A 17 5.91 -12.53 -10.15
C ARG A 17 5.90 -12.98 -8.69
N HIS A 18 6.12 -12.05 -7.75
CA HIS A 18 6.17 -12.35 -6.32
C HIS A 18 4.78 -12.42 -5.67
N LEU A 19 3.74 -11.85 -6.31
CA LEU A 19 2.41 -11.72 -5.75
C LEU A 19 1.82 -13.03 -5.21
N PRO A 20 1.87 -14.18 -5.91
CA PRO A 20 1.28 -15.41 -5.39
C PRO A 20 1.89 -15.82 -4.04
N SER A 21 3.22 -15.74 -3.93
CA SER A 21 3.94 -16.09 -2.71
C SER A 21 3.65 -15.12 -1.56
N LYS A 22 3.62 -13.81 -1.86
CA LYS A 22 3.40 -12.74 -0.88
C LYS A 22 1.96 -12.73 -0.39
N LEU A 23 0.98 -12.96 -1.27
CA LEU A 23 -0.44 -13.09 -0.90
C LEU A 23 -0.68 -14.33 -0.02
N ARG A 24 -0.04 -15.46 -0.32
CA ARG A 24 -0.10 -16.64 0.55
C ARG A 24 0.45 -16.29 1.94
N LYS A 25 1.61 -15.60 1.98
CA LYS A 25 2.20 -15.19 3.25
C LYS A 25 1.33 -14.21 4.04
N LEU A 26 0.70 -13.26 3.35
CA LEU A 26 -0.24 -12.31 3.94
C LEU A 26 -1.41 -13.06 4.59
N ARG A 27 -2.01 -14.03 3.87
CA ARG A 27 -3.08 -14.88 4.42
C ARG A 27 -2.65 -15.69 5.64
N GLU A 28 -1.42 -16.22 5.66
CA GLU A 28 -0.87 -16.90 6.84
C GLU A 28 -0.73 -15.96 8.04
N LEU A 29 -0.17 -14.76 7.83
CA LEU A 29 -0.01 -13.76 8.87
C LEU A 29 -1.36 -13.29 9.40
N ASP A 30 -2.33 -13.15 8.51
CA ASP A 30 -3.71 -12.79 8.85
C ASP A 30 -4.42 -13.87 9.63
N GLY A 31 -4.32 -15.13 9.21
CA GLY A 31 -4.86 -16.26 9.96
C GLY A 31 -4.24 -16.33 11.37
N LYS A 32 -2.92 -16.12 11.49
CA LYS A 32 -2.24 -16.07 12.80
C LYS A 32 -2.70 -14.89 13.65
N ALA A 33 -2.86 -13.70 13.07
CA ALA A 33 -3.34 -12.52 13.79
C ALA A 33 -4.81 -12.69 14.24
N ALA A 34 -5.68 -13.24 13.40
CA ALA A 34 -7.07 -13.53 13.73
C ALA A 34 -7.21 -14.54 14.87
N VAL A 35 -6.29 -15.52 14.96
CA VAL A 35 -6.23 -16.46 16.11
C VAL A 35 -5.81 -15.77 17.41
N GLN A 36 -5.05 -14.67 17.35
CA GLN A 36 -4.56 -13.94 18.53
C GLN A 36 -5.52 -12.84 19.01
N ILE A 37 -6.32 -12.26 18.12
CA ILE A 37 -7.31 -11.24 18.49
C ILE A 37 -8.59 -11.93 18.97
N ARG A 38 -8.76 -12.05 20.29
CA ARG A 38 -10.05 -12.41 20.89
C ARG A 38 -11.01 -11.21 20.78
N GLY A 39 -11.96 -11.30 19.85
CA GLY A 39 -13.07 -10.35 19.69
C GLY A 39 -14.00 -10.79 18.57
N ALA A 40 -15.30 -10.53 18.71
CA ALA A 40 -16.26 -10.80 17.65
C ALA A 40 -15.98 -9.85 16.48
N GLY A 41 -15.31 -10.35 15.44
CA GLY A 41 -15.21 -9.64 14.18
C GLY A 41 -16.58 -9.30 13.59
N THR A 42 -16.65 -8.34 12.68
CA THR A 42 -17.90 -7.91 12.03
C THR A 42 -18.07 -8.49 10.62
N GLU A 43 -17.00 -9.03 10.01
CA GLU A 43 -17.07 -9.66 8.69
C GLU A 43 -17.19 -11.19 8.80
N PHE A 44 -18.12 -11.76 8.04
CA PHE A 44 -18.26 -13.21 7.95
C PHE A 44 -16.99 -13.84 7.35
N ASP A 45 -16.41 -14.80 8.06
CA ASP A 45 -15.25 -15.58 7.61
C ASP A 45 -15.68 -16.85 6.88
N SER A 46 -16.29 -17.76 7.63
CA SER A 46 -16.56 -19.13 7.23
C SER A 46 -17.62 -19.77 8.13
N LEU A 47 -18.08 -20.96 7.74
CA LEU A 47 -18.91 -21.80 8.60
C LEU A 47 -18.07 -22.96 9.11
N ARG A 48 -18.12 -23.20 10.42
CA ARG A 48 -17.54 -24.40 11.04
C ARG A 48 -18.55 -25.10 11.93
N ASP A 49 -18.28 -26.35 12.25
CA ASP A 49 -19.10 -27.12 13.18
C ASP A 49 -19.04 -26.49 14.58
N TYR A 50 -20.20 -26.47 15.24
CA TYR A 50 -20.36 -26.00 16.61
C TYR A 50 -19.57 -26.90 17.57
N VAL A 51 -18.84 -26.27 18.49
CA VAL A 51 -18.19 -26.94 19.61
C VAL A 51 -18.74 -26.37 20.91
N ARG A 52 -18.89 -27.24 21.91
CA ARG A 52 -19.39 -26.85 23.22
C ARG A 52 -18.47 -25.77 23.82
N GLY A 53 -19.03 -24.59 24.06
CA GLY A 53 -18.28 -23.38 24.45
C GLY A 53 -18.41 -22.22 23.45
N ASP A 54 -18.91 -22.50 22.24
CA ASP A 54 -19.25 -21.46 21.26
C ASP A 54 -20.50 -20.68 21.67
N ASP A 55 -20.52 -19.37 21.37
CA ASP A 55 -21.68 -18.50 21.59
C ASP A 55 -22.84 -18.94 20.70
N VAL A 56 -23.99 -19.24 21.31
CA VAL A 56 -25.22 -19.68 20.63
C VAL A 56 -25.72 -18.62 19.65
N ARG A 57 -25.43 -17.32 19.87
CA ARG A 57 -25.79 -16.23 18.95
C ARG A 57 -25.05 -16.31 17.61
N SER A 58 -23.94 -17.02 17.56
CA SER A 58 -23.15 -17.22 16.33
C SER A 58 -23.68 -18.36 15.45
N ILE A 59 -24.67 -19.13 15.90
CA ILE A 59 -25.25 -20.24 15.13
C ILE A 59 -25.97 -19.71 13.89
N ASP A 60 -25.61 -20.23 12.72
CA ASP A 60 -26.34 -19.98 11.48
C ASP A 60 -27.45 -21.03 11.34
N TRP A 61 -28.65 -20.70 11.79
CA TRP A 61 -29.80 -21.61 11.70
C TRP A 61 -30.18 -21.96 10.26
N ARG A 62 -29.96 -21.04 9.31
CA ARG A 62 -30.28 -21.26 7.89
C ARG A 62 -29.30 -22.24 7.23
N ALA A 63 -28.02 -22.14 7.55
CA ALA A 63 -26.99 -23.06 7.07
C ALA A 63 -27.07 -24.41 7.79
N THR A 64 -27.38 -24.40 9.10
CA THR A 64 -27.61 -25.60 9.91
C THR A 64 -28.76 -26.43 9.34
N ALA A 65 -29.86 -25.80 8.92
CA ALA A 65 -31.00 -26.49 8.30
C ALA A 65 -30.66 -27.24 6.99
N ARG A 66 -29.49 -26.98 6.39
CA ARG A 66 -29.01 -27.61 5.16
C ARG A 66 -27.84 -28.58 5.38
N ARG A 67 -27.44 -28.80 6.64
CA ARG A 67 -26.31 -29.64 7.02
C ARG A 67 -26.74 -30.65 8.09
N THR A 68 -25.93 -31.68 8.29
CA THR A 68 -26.15 -32.72 9.33
C THR A 68 -25.69 -32.30 10.72
N ALA A 69 -24.97 -31.18 10.84
CA ALA A 69 -24.44 -30.66 12.09
C ALA A 69 -24.76 -29.17 12.27
N VAL A 70 -24.86 -28.74 13.53
CA VAL A 70 -25.00 -27.33 13.90
C VAL A 70 -23.74 -26.59 13.49
N VAL A 71 -23.89 -25.52 12.72
CA VAL A 71 -22.78 -24.69 12.27
C VAL A 71 -22.84 -23.29 12.86
N VAL A 72 -21.67 -22.77 13.20
CA VAL A 72 -21.47 -21.40 13.68
C VAL A 72 -20.76 -20.56 12.63
N ARG A 73 -21.14 -19.29 12.55
CA ARG A 73 -20.42 -18.27 11.77
C ARG A 73 -19.15 -17.92 12.51
N THR A 74 -18.01 -18.12 11.87
CA THR A 74 -16.76 -17.49 12.31
C THR A 74 -16.72 -16.08 11.72
N TRP A 75 -16.22 -15.13 12.49
CA TRP A 75 -16.12 -13.74 12.09
C TRP A 75 -14.65 -13.31 12.07
N ARG A 76 -14.23 -12.57 11.04
CA ARG A 76 -12.95 -11.88 11.02
C ARG A 76 -13.15 -10.42 11.41
N PRO A 77 -12.18 -9.79 12.11
CA PRO A 77 -12.18 -8.35 12.26
C PRO A 77 -12.25 -7.69 10.88
N GLU A 78 -13.21 -6.79 10.68
CA GLU A 78 -13.32 -5.98 9.47
C GLU A 78 -12.03 -5.18 9.28
N ARG A 79 -11.50 -5.25 8.06
CA ARG A 79 -10.29 -4.53 7.68
C ARG A 79 -10.64 -3.47 6.66
N ASP A 80 -10.88 -2.27 7.18
CA ASP A 80 -10.90 -1.06 6.37
C ASP A 80 -9.70 -0.17 6.71
N ARG A 81 -8.50 -0.77 6.72
CA ARG A 81 -7.27 0.00 6.97
C ARG A 81 -6.95 0.77 5.71
N ARG A 82 -6.38 1.96 5.90
CA ARG A 82 -5.94 2.80 4.80
C ARG A 82 -4.43 2.79 4.68
N VAL A 83 -3.95 2.51 3.47
CA VAL A 83 -2.55 2.59 3.08
C VAL A 83 -2.40 3.78 2.16
N VAL A 84 -1.53 4.72 2.54
CA VAL A 84 -1.19 5.89 1.73
C VAL A 84 0.25 5.75 1.26
N ILE A 85 0.45 5.61 -0.04
CA ILE A 85 1.78 5.47 -0.65
C ILE A 85 2.19 6.81 -1.26
N MET A 86 3.31 7.34 -0.81
CA MET A 86 3.96 8.51 -1.40
C MET A 86 5.20 8.04 -2.17
N LEU A 87 5.30 8.45 -3.43
CA LEU A 87 6.46 8.20 -4.28
C LEU A 87 7.23 9.50 -4.51
N ASP A 88 8.52 9.48 -4.17
CA ASP A 88 9.46 10.57 -4.42
C ASP A 88 9.74 10.73 -5.93
N THR A 89 9.51 11.92 -6.47
CA THR A 89 9.86 12.30 -7.85
C THR A 89 10.90 13.42 -7.93
N SER A 90 11.58 13.71 -6.82
CA SER A 90 12.60 14.74 -6.72
C SER A 90 13.97 14.26 -7.21
N ARG A 91 15.00 15.09 -7.04
CA ARG A 91 16.38 14.83 -7.45
C ARG A 91 16.90 13.49 -6.94
N THR A 92 16.58 13.13 -5.70
CA THR A 92 17.04 11.88 -5.08
C THR A 92 16.50 10.63 -5.79
N ALA A 93 15.35 10.74 -6.45
CA ALA A 93 14.76 9.67 -7.26
C ALA A 93 15.48 9.47 -8.61
N ALA A 94 16.28 10.45 -9.06
CA ALA A 94 17.09 10.35 -10.27
C ALA A 94 18.40 9.57 -10.06
N ALA A 95 18.78 9.29 -8.81
CA ALA A 95 19.94 8.45 -8.51
C ALA A 95 19.77 7.09 -9.19
N ARG A 96 20.84 6.55 -9.77
CA ARG A 96 20.80 5.26 -10.45
C ARG A 96 20.85 4.13 -9.44
N ILE A 97 20.03 3.11 -9.68
CA ILE A 97 20.11 1.80 -9.06
C ILE A 97 20.40 0.85 -10.23
N ASP A 98 21.64 0.36 -10.30
CA ASP A 98 22.11 -0.36 -11.48
C ASP A 98 21.92 0.47 -12.77
N ASP A 99 21.10 0.00 -13.71
CA ASP A 99 20.84 0.64 -15.00
C ASP A 99 19.53 1.45 -15.08
N GLU A 100 18.79 1.59 -13.98
CA GLU A 100 17.53 2.35 -13.92
C GLU A 100 17.58 3.49 -12.88
N PRO A 101 16.77 4.55 -13.05
CA PRO A 101 16.55 5.51 -11.97
C PRO A 101 15.89 4.83 -10.77
N ARG A 102 16.24 5.25 -9.55
CA ARG A 102 15.60 4.80 -8.30
C ARG A 102 14.08 4.98 -8.33
N LEU A 103 13.60 5.99 -9.06
CA LEU A 103 12.18 6.20 -9.32
C LEU A 103 11.50 4.92 -9.84
N ASP A 104 12.10 4.20 -10.77
CA ASP A 104 11.51 3.02 -11.41
C ASP A 104 11.39 1.87 -10.40
N THR A 105 12.43 1.64 -9.60
CA THR A 105 12.35 0.69 -8.48
C THR A 105 11.30 1.11 -7.44
N GLY A 106 11.14 2.43 -7.21
CA GLY A 106 10.08 3.01 -6.39
C GLY A 106 8.68 2.74 -6.94
N MET A 107 8.48 2.88 -8.26
CA MET A 107 7.22 2.54 -8.92
C MET A 107 6.89 1.05 -8.77
N GLU A 108 7.86 0.16 -8.99
CA GLU A 108 7.71 -1.29 -8.79
C GLU A 108 7.29 -1.63 -7.35
N ALA A 109 7.95 -1.02 -6.36
CA ALA A 109 7.61 -1.20 -4.96
C ALA A 109 6.18 -0.71 -4.65
N ALA A 110 5.80 0.47 -5.16
CA ALA A 110 4.46 1.03 -5.02
C ALA A 110 3.39 0.12 -5.64
N LEU A 111 3.61 -0.37 -6.87
CA LEU A 111 2.69 -1.28 -7.56
C LEU A 111 2.53 -2.59 -6.81
N LEU A 112 3.63 -3.20 -6.35
CA LEU A 112 3.59 -4.44 -5.59
C LEU A 112 2.82 -4.26 -4.29
N LEU A 113 3.15 -3.21 -3.53
CA LEU A 113 2.55 -2.93 -2.23
C LEU A 113 1.06 -2.62 -2.37
N ALA A 114 0.69 -1.77 -3.32
CA ALA A 114 -0.70 -1.41 -3.57
C ALA A 114 -1.56 -2.62 -3.88
N VAL A 115 -1.07 -3.51 -4.75
CA VAL A 115 -1.78 -4.72 -5.14
C VAL A 115 -1.87 -5.73 -3.99
N LEU A 116 -0.85 -5.80 -3.12
CA LEU A 116 -0.89 -6.65 -1.92
C LEU A 116 -1.89 -6.12 -0.89
N ALA A 117 -1.88 -4.81 -0.63
CA ALA A 117 -2.79 -4.16 0.31
C ALA A 117 -4.25 -4.24 -0.17
N GLU A 118 -4.52 -3.92 -1.44
CA GLU A 118 -5.85 -4.03 -2.05
C GLU A 118 -6.41 -5.46 -1.91
N ARG A 119 -5.61 -6.48 -2.22
CA ARG A 119 -6.02 -7.88 -2.07
C ARG A 119 -6.09 -8.35 -0.62
N GLY A 120 -5.46 -7.63 0.29
CA GLY A 120 -5.60 -7.79 1.74
C GLY A 120 -6.89 -7.18 2.29
N GLY A 121 -7.66 -6.46 1.48
CA GLY A 121 -8.88 -5.75 1.87
C GLY A 121 -8.65 -4.29 2.26
N ASP A 122 -7.42 -3.78 2.18
CA ASP A 122 -7.11 -2.41 2.58
C ASP A 122 -7.45 -1.41 1.47
N ARG A 123 -7.84 -0.19 1.85
CA ARG A 123 -7.94 0.94 0.92
C ARG A 123 -6.56 1.49 0.61
N VAL A 124 -6.23 1.62 -0.66
CA VAL A 124 -4.92 2.12 -1.11
C VAL A 124 -5.06 3.43 -1.87
N ASP A 125 -4.45 4.49 -1.33
CA ASP A 125 -4.29 5.75 -2.01
C ASP A 125 -2.82 5.98 -2.35
N PHE A 126 -2.56 6.63 -3.48
CA PHE A 126 -1.22 6.88 -3.98
C PHE A 126 -1.08 8.33 -4.40
N PHE A 127 0.09 8.91 -4.15
CA PHE A 127 0.49 10.14 -4.80
C PHE A 127 2.00 10.19 -5.04
N ALA A 128 2.39 10.78 -6.17
CA ALA A 128 3.77 11.09 -6.49
C ALA A 128 4.05 12.57 -6.19
N PHE A 129 5.17 12.89 -5.56
CA PHE A 129 5.42 14.22 -5.03
C PHE A 129 6.91 14.61 -5.07
N ASP A 130 7.13 15.89 -5.35
CA ASP A 130 8.41 16.60 -5.24
C ASP A 130 8.19 17.91 -4.47
N ARG A 131 7.83 18.99 -5.17
CA ARG A 131 7.27 20.23 -4.63
C ARG A 131 5.78 20.38 -4.95
N ARG A 132 5.27 19.55 -5.86
CA ARG A 132 3.87 19.49 -6.28
C ARG A 132 3.44 18.05 -6.46
N VAL A 133 2.13 17.81 -6.43
CA VAL A 133 1.58 16.49 -6.76
C VAL A 133 1.75 16.25 -8.26
N ARG A 134 2.47 15.18 -8.62
CA ARG A 134 2.77 14.79 -10.00
C ARG A 134 1.83 13.73 -10.56
N GLY A 135 1.23 12.94 -9.67
CA GLY A 135 0.24 11.92 -9.99
C GLY A 135 -0.50 11.52 -8.71
N ARG A 136 -1.76 11.10 -8.85
CA ARG A 136 -2.60 10.70 -7.72
C ARG A 136 -3.59 9.62 -8.14
N VAL A 137 -3.83 8.66 -7.24
CA VAL A 137 -4.87 7.65 -7.38
C VAL A 137 -5.56 7.49 -6.03
N ASP A 138 -6.88 7.65 -6.00
CA ASP A 138 -7.68 7.48 -4.79
C ASP A 138 -8.44 6.15 -4.85
N SER A 139 -8.39 5.39 -3.75
CA SER A 139 -9.07 4.10 -3.55
C SER A 139 -10.59 4.17 -3.70
N ALA A 140 -11.19 5.35 -3.50
CA ALA A 140 -12.62 5.57 -3.65
C ALA A 140 -13.08 5.63 -5.12
N ALA A 141 -12.15 5.80 -6.07
CA ALA A 141 -12.46 5.82 -7.48
C ALA A 141 -12.86 4.42 -7.97
N LYS A 142 -14.01 4.32 -8.65
CA LYS A 142 -14.43 3.06 -9.28
C LYS A 142 -13.44 2.67 -10.37
N GLY A 143 -12.93 1.44 -10.34
CA GLY A 143 -12.08 0.91 -11.41
C GLY A 143 -11.03 -0.07 -10.92
N ASN A 144 -10.13 -0.42 -11.83
CA ASN A 144 -8.97 -1.27 -11.55
C ASN A 144 -7.84 -0.41 -10.98
N LEU A 145 -7.54 -0.54 -9.68
CA LEU A 145 -6.48 0.22 -9.00
C LEU A 145 -5.14 0.10 -9.72
N LEU A 146 -4.74 -1.12 -10.10
CA LEU A 146 -3.48 -1.36 -10.80
C LEU A 146 -3.43 -0.59 -12.12
N GLY A 147 -4.53 -0.59 -12.88
CA GLY A 147 -4.63 0.18 -14.12
C GLY A 147 -4.47 1.67 -13.88
N SER A 148 -5.16 2.22 -12.87
CA SER A 148 -5.08 3.63 -12.50
C SER A 148 -3.68 4.03 -12.06
N LEU A 149 -3.00 3.20 -11.26
CA LEU A 149 -1.62 3.44 -10.82
C LEU A 149 -0.65 3.48 -12.00
N VAL A 150 -0.70 2.47 -12.86
CA VAL A 150 0.16 2.40 -14.05
C VAL A 150 -0.06 3.62 -14.96
N GLN A 151 -1.30 4.08 -15.11
CA GLN A 151 -1.60 5.30 -15.86
C GLN A 151 -1.07 6.56 -15.15
N ALA A 152 -1.26 6.69 -13.85
CA ALA A 152 -0.76 7.83 -13.08
C ALA A 152 0.77 7.90 -13.05
N MET A 153 1.45 6.75 -13.11
CA MET A 153 2.90 6.63 -13.08
C MET A 153 3.57 6.79 -14.45
N ALA A 154 2.89 6.44 -15.54
CA ALA A 154 3.46 6.52 -16.89
C ALA A 154 4.08 7.86 -17.33
N PRO A 155 3.62 9.05 -16.89
CA PRO A 155 4.26 10.32 -17.25
C PRO A 155 5.26 10.81 -16.19
N LEU A 156 5.53 10.03 -15.14
CA LEU A 156 6.43 10.44 -14.07
C LEU A 156 7.88 10.26 -14.50
N GLU A 157 8.66 11.31 -14.32
CA GLU A 157 10.11 11.33 -14.46
C GLU A 157 10.67 12.03 -13.23
N ALA A 158 11.88 11.65 -12.81
CA ALA A 158 12.55 12.31 -11.71
C ALA A 158 12.96 13.73 -12.13
N GLU A 159 12.55 14.72 -11.34
CA GLU A 159 12.87 16.12 -11.59
C GLU A 159 14.06 16.53 -10.71
N LEU A 160 15.07 17.20 -11.28
CA LEU A 160 16.33 17.54 -10.58
C LEU A 160 16.19 18.71 -9.58
N ILE A 161 15.09 18.73 -8.84
CA ILE A 161 14.71 19.70 -7.82
C ILE A 161 14.68 19.04 -6.44
N GLU A 162 14.77 19.86 -5.39
CA GLU A 162 14.61 19.38 -4.02
C GLU A 162 13.15 19.12 -3.66
N MET A 163 12.95 18.11 -2.82
CA MET A 163 11.66 17.77 -2.20
C MET A 163 11.18 18.88 -1.27
N ASP A 164 9.89 19.23 -1.35
CA ASP A 164 9.22 20.10 -0.36
C ASP A 164 8.59 19.25 0.75
N TRP A 165 9.42 18.81 1.69
CA TRP A 165 9.00 17.96 2.80
C TRP A 165 7.85 18.54 3.64
N ALA A 166 7.76 19.86 3.73
CA ALA A 166 6.78 20.56 4.57
C ALA A 166 5.33 20.39 4.07
N GLN A 167 5.14 20.12 2.78
CA GLN A 167 3.80 19.97 2.19
C GLN A 167 3.23 18.55 2.29
N ILE A 168 4.08 17.53 2.45
CA ILE A 168 3.66 16.12 2.49
C ILE A 168 2.59 15.82 3.56
N PRO A 169 2.68 16.34 4.81
CA PRO A 169 1.66 16.10 5.82
C PRO A 169 0.28 16.62 5.41
N ALA A 170 0.23 17.73 4.68
CA ALA A 170 -1.03 18.28 4.17
C ALA A 170 -1.61 17.38 3.07
N GLN A 171 -0.76 16.82 2.20
CA GLN A 171 -1.20 15.86 1.18
C GLN A 171 -1.77 14.58 1.81
N VAL A 172 -1.11 14.03 2.83
CA VAL A 172 -1.59 12.84 3.57
C VAL A 172 -2.92 13.14 4.26
N ARG A 173 -3.06 14.29 4.94
CA ARG A 173 -4.32 14.70 5.58
C ARG A 173 -5.46 14.90 4.60
N ALA A 174 -5.17 15.42 3.40
CA ALA A 174 -6.17 15.59 2.34
C ALA A 174 -6.67 14.24 1.77
N ILE A 175 -5.89 13.17 1.91
CA ILE A 175 -6.31 11.80 1.57
C ILE A 175 -7.15 11.21 2.71
N SER A 176 -6.68 11.34 3.96
CA SER A 176 -7.37 10.78 5.10
C SER A 176 -7.15 11.57 6.39
N ALA A 177 -8.27 11.84 7.06
CA ALA A 177 -8.29 12.34 8.42
C ALA A 177 -8.14 11.22 9.48
N HIS A 178 -8.09 9.95 9.08
CA HIS A 178 -8.00 8.81 10.00
C HIS A 178 -6.58 8.23 10.06
N ARG A 179 -6.35 7.38 11.06
CA ARG A 179 -5.09 6.64 11.20
C ARG A 179 -4.90 5.72 9.99
N SER A 180 -3.72 5.82 9.39
CA SER A 180 -3.33 5.12 8.16
C SER A 180 -1.93 4.54 8.31
N LEU A 181 -1.60 3.55 7.48
CA LEU A 181 -0.21 3.21 7.19
C LEU A 181 0.27 4.14 6.07
N VAL A 182 1.20 5.03 6.38
CA VAL A 182 1.81 5.94 5.41
C VAL A 182 3.17 5.37 5.01
N VAL A 183 3.34 5.09 3.72
CA VAL A 183 4.54 4.51 3.15
C VAL A 183 5.22 5.56 2.30
N LEU A 184 6.39 6.03 2.72
CA LEU A 184 7.19 6.99 1.97
C LEU A 184 8.27 6.23 1.20
N LEU A 185 8.20 6.24 -0.12
CA LEU A 185 9.19 5.63 -1.01
C LEU A 185 10.15 6.72 -1.48
N THR A 186 11.29 6.85 -0.79
CA THR A 186 12.25 7.94 -0.99
C THR A 186 13.67 7.50 -0.61
N SER A 187 14.66 8.33 -0.92
CA SER A 187 16.05 8.10 -0.52
C SER A 187 16.26 8.37 0.98
N LEU A 188 17.13 7.58 1.60
CA LEU A 188 17.68 7.81 2.94
C LEU A 188 19.16 8.21 2.90
N ASP A 189 19.65 8.63 1.74
CA ASP A 189 21.02 9.08 1.57
C ASP A 189 21.24 10.40 2.32
N SER A 190 22.48 10.69 2.70
CA SER A 190 22.87 11.59 3.78
C SER A 190 22.35 13.03 3.74
N GLY A 191 21.79 13.53 2.63
CA GLY A 191 21.12 14.84 2.57
C GLY A 191 19.66 14.84 3.05
N ALA A 192 18.89 13.82 2.67
CA ALA A 192 17.44 13.80 2.91
C ALA A 192 17.00 13.80 4.40
N PRO A 193 17.68 13.08 5.32
CA PRO A 193 17.34 13.08 6.76
C PRO A 193 17.47 14.47 7.42
N GLU A 194 18.50 15.22 7.04
CA GLU A 194 18.80 16.54 7.61
C GLU A 194 17.96 17.65 6.96
N GLU A 195 17.50 17.45 5.72
CA GLU A 195 16.79 18.45 4.90
C GLU A 195 15.26 18.51 5.08
N GLY A 196 14.67 17.66 5.94
CA GLY A 196 13.25 17.78 6.31
C GLY A 196 12.49 16.48 6.54
N LEU A 197 13.10 15.33 6.23
CA LEU A 197 12.47 14.02 6.45
C LEU A 197 12.22 13.73 7.94
N ILE A 198 13.16 14.04 8.83
CA ILE A 198 12.98 13.80 10.28
C ILE A 198 11.79 14.61 10.85
N PRO A 199 11.70 15.94 10.65
CA PRO A 199 10.53 16.72 11.06
C PRO A 199 9.21 16.20 10.46
N LEU A 200 9.22 15.81 9.18
CA LEU A 200 8.06 15.21 8.51
C LEU A 200 7.60 13.95 9.23
N VAL A 201 8.51 12.99 9.44
CA VAL A 201 8.19 11.72 10.09
C VAL A 201 7.68 11.96 11.50
N ALA A 202 8.34 12.83 12.27
CA ALA A 202 7.92 13.21 13.62
C ALA A 202 6.49 13.79 13.66
N GLN A 203 6.06 14.50 12.61
CA GLN A 203 4.68 14.96 12.49
C GLN A 203 3.70 13.84 12.15
N LEU A 204 4.04 12.99 11.16
CA LEU A 204 3.15 11.92 10.69
C LEU A 204 2.92 10.83 11.74
N VAL A 205 3.95 10.45 12.50
CA VAL A 205 3.86 9.38 13.52
C VAL A 205 2.93 9.72 14.69
N ARG A 206 2.55 10.99 14.86
CA ARG A 206 1.56 11.41 15.87
C ARG A 206 0.19 10.75 15.65
N GLN A 207 -0.14 10.42 14.41
CA GLN A 207 -1.44 9.87 14.04
C GLN A 207 -1.33 8.57 13.24
N HIS A 208 -0.33 8.47 12.35
CA HIS A 208 -0.17 7.39 11.40
C HIS A 208 0.92 6.41 11.82
N VAL A 209 0.87 5.19 11.28
CA VAL A 209 2.05 4.31 11.26
C VAL A 209 2.84 4.69 10.02
N VAL A 210 4.12 5.04 10.17
CA VAL A 210 4.96 5.48 9.06
C VAL A 210 5.98 4.40 8.72
N LEU A 211 6.09 4.05 7.45
CA LEU A 211 7.09 3.15 6.91
C LEU A 211 7.91 3.92 5.87
N LEU A 212 9.23 3.92 6.05
CA LEU A 212 10.17 4.46 5.06
C LEU A 212 10.68 3.29 4.22
N GLY A 213 10.44 3.36 2.91
CA GLY A 213 10.98 2.42 1.93
C GLY A 213 12.06 3.13 1.13
N SER A 214 13.28 2.61 1.17
CA SER A 214 14.39 3.12 0.39
C SER A 214 15.12 1.98 -0.29
N VAL A 215 15.49 2.22 -1.54
CA VAL A 215 16.33 1.30 -2.32
C VAL A 215 17.74 1.84 -2.25
N ARG A 216 18.70 1.00 -1.86
CA ARG A 216 20.13 1.29 -1.96
C ARG A 216 20.68 0.52 -3.14
N ASP A 217 21.60 1.15 -3.86
CA ASP A 217 22.30 0.48 -4.93
C ASP A 217 23.18 -0.64 -4.33
N PRO A 218 23.01 -1.90 -4.76
CA PRO A 218 23.77 -3.02 -4.22
C PRO A 218 25.28 -2.89 -4.45
N CYS A 219 25.75 -2.09 -5.41
CA CYS A 219 27.20 -1.90 -5.61
C CYS A 219 27.87 -1.02 -4.54
N TRP A 220 27.09 -0.33 -3.70
CA TRP A 220 27.57 0.49 -2.58
C TRP A 220 27.26 -0.12 -1.22
N ALA A 221 26.79 -1.37 -1.17
CA ALA A 221 26.52 -2.10 0.07
C ALA A 221 27.79 -2.84 0.54
N GLU A 222 28.82 -2.09 0.92
CA GLU A 222 29.97 -2.54 1.72
C GLU A 222 29.96 -1.88 3.11
#